data_AF-A0A8X6H1R2-F1
#
_entry.id   AF-A0A8X6H1R2-F1
#
_cell.length_a   1.000
_cell.length_b   1.000
_cell.length_c   1.000
_cell.angle_alpha   90.00
_cell.angle_beta   90.00
_cell.angle_gamma   90.00
#
_symmetry.space_group_name_H-M   'P 1'
#
loop_
_entity.id
_entity.type
_entity.pdbx_description
1 polymer ?
#
loop_
_entity_poly.entity_id
_entity_poly.type
_entity_poly.pdbx_seq_one_letter_code
_entity_poly.pdbx_strand_id
1 'polypeptide(L)'
;MEEYEKLGHKSPNKELDVKISYFLPHHTVRRKDSITTKLRVVFDGSCKSNSNSLNSVLGVGQILQPDIFTLLVRFRVNKIDFMADIKQMYRQLLINPDYQNLQKIVWRKSLDSNIKEYKLSTVTYGTASAPFLATRCLHQISLDFKPQNPELSNIIQNSLYMDDLMLEASSNREAIILIQALIEILDARGLHLRKWWF
;
A
#
# COMPACT_ATOMS: atom_id res chain seq x y z
N MET A 1 -10.35 5.84 -12.20
CA MET A 1 -10.62 6.97 -11.28
C MET A 1 -11.98 6.91 -10.60
N GLU A 2 -13.04 6.40 -11.24
CA GLU A 2 -14.34 6.22 -10.54
C GLU A 2 -14.24 5.27 -9.33
N GLU A 3 -13.49 4.17 -9.44
CA GLU A 3 -13.22 3.26 -8.31
C GLU A 3 -12.55 3.98 -7.13
N TYR A 4 -11.64 4.92 -7.39
CA TYR A 4 -11.00 5.70 -6.32
C TYR A 4 -12.01 6.56 -5.56
N GLU A 5 -13.05 7.06 -6.23
CA GLU A 5 -14.10 7.85 -5.59
C GLU A 5 -15.07 6.98 -4.81
N LYS A 6 -15.50 5.86 -5.39
CA LYS A 6 -16.40 4.90 -4.73
C LYS A 6 -15.81 4.33 -3.45
N LEU A 7 -14.48 4.13 -3.42
CA LEU A 7 -13.77 3.63 -2.25
C LEU A 7 -13.32 4.76 -1.29
N GLY A 8 -13.61 6.03 -1.60
CA GLY A 8 -13.19 7.16 -0.75
C GLY A 8 -11.69 7.47 -0.79
N HIS A 9 -10.95 6.93 -1.76
CA HIS A 9 -9.51 7.14 -1.92
C HIS A 9 -9.18 8.45 -2.67
N LYS A 10 -10.20 9.11 -3.24
CA LYS A 10 -10.09 10.48 -3.76
C LYS A 10 -11.30 11.31 -3.34
N SER A 11 -11.07 12.61 -3.16
CA SER A 11 -12.12 13.59 -2.90
C SER A 11 -11.96 14.83 -3.81
N PRO A 12 -13.05 15.56 -4.14
CA PRO A 12 -12.94 16.82 -4.87
C PRO A 12 -12.09 17.84 -4.10
N ASN A 13 -11.21 18.56 -4.79
CA ASN A 13 -10.52 19.70 -4.16
C ASN A 13 -11.52 20.87 -4.02
N LYS A 14 -11.77 21.30 -2.78
CA LYS A 14 -12.62 22.48 -2.47
C LYS A 14 -11.81 23.69 -2.01
N GLU A 15 -10.52 23.49 -1.73
CA GLU A 15 -9.64 24.55 -1.22
C GLU A 15 -9.00 25.26 -2.41
N LEU A 16 -9.42 26.51 -2.58
CA LEU A 16 -8.81 27.49 -3.46
C LEU A 16 -7.88 28.32 -2.56
N ASP A 17 -6.60 28.39 -2.88
CA ASP A 17 -5.55 29.15 -2.15
C ASP A 17 -4.82 28.44 -0.98
N VAL A 18 -4.34 27.21 -1.23
CA VAL A 18 -3.44 26.52 -0.29
C VAL A 18 -1.98 26.89 -0.56
N LYS A 19 -1.30 27.47 0.45
CA LYS A 19 0.11 27.92 0.35
C LYS A 19 1.09 26.81 -0.05
N ILE A 20 0.86 25.57 0.38
CA ILE A 20 1.71 24.42 0.07
C ILE A 20 0.84 23.36 -0.61
N SER A 21 1.05 23.15 -1.90
CA SER A 21 0.37 22.09 -2.64
C SER A 21 1.20 21.57 -3.80
N TYR A 22 0.88 20.36 -4.27
CA TYR A 22 1.55 19.73 -5.40
C TYR A 22 0.55 18.93 -6.24
N PHE A 23 0.58 19.18 -7.55
CA PHE A 23 -0.18 18.40 -8.53
C PHE A 23 0.68 17.24 -9.03
N LEU A 24 0.28 16.03 -8.67
CA LEU A 24 0.95 14.79 -8.99
C LEU A 24 0.61 14.36 -10.43
N PRO A 25 1.59 14.38 -11.35
CA PRO A 25 1.39 13.87 -12.69
C PRO A 25 0.99 12.40 -12.64
N HIS A 26 0.11 12.00 -13.53
CA HIS A 26 -0.28 10.61 -13.64
C HIS A 26 -0.60 10.24 -15.08
N HIS A 27 -0.37 8.98 -15.39
CA HIS A 27 -0.69 8.39 -16.67
C HIS A 27 -1.24 6.99 -16.46
N THR A 28 -1.76 6.37 -17.51
CA THR A 28 -2.27 5.00 -17.43
C THR A 28 -1.33 4.03 -18.12
N VAL A 29 -1.05 2.91 -17.46
CA VAL A 29 -0.31 1.79 -18.04
C VAL A 29 -1.26 0.63 -18.25
N ARG A 30 -1.27 0.09 -19.48
CA ARG A 30 -2.08 -1.08 -19.84
C ARG A 30 -1.25 -2.35 -19.64
N ARG A 31 -1.68 -3.23 -18.74
CA ARG A 31 -1.11 -4.57 -18.58
C ARG A 31 -1.98 -5.57 -19.32
N LYS A 32 -1.53 -6.01 -20.50
CA LYS A 32 -2.29 -6.95 -21.34
C LYS A 32 -2.51 -8.31 -20.63
N ASP A 33 -1.57 -8.71 -19.79
CA ASP A 33 -1.57 -10.02 -19.12
C ASP A 33 -2.30 -10.01 -17.78
N SER A 34 -2.79 -8.85 -17.31
CA SER A 34 -3.56 -8.78 -16.06
C SER A 34 -5.04 -9.09 -16.32
N ILE A 35 -5.53 -10.18 -15.73
CA ILE A 35 -6.94 -10.61 -15.83
C ILE A 35 -7.86 -9.58 -15.13
N THR A 36 -7.49 -9.09 -13.95
CA THR A 36 -8.35 -8.28 -13.10
C THR A 36 -8.17 -6.77 -13.24
N THR A 37 -7.02 -6.29 -13.72
CA THR A 37 -6.71 -4.84 -13.74
C THR A 37 -5.92 -4.48 -15.00
N LYS A 38 -6.58 -4.57 -16.15
CA LYS A 38 -6.00 -4.29 -17.47
C LYS A 38 -5.44 -2.88 -17.61
N LEU A 39 -5.96 -1.92 -16.85
CA LEU A 39 -5.50 -0.53 -16.82
C LEU A 39 -5.16 -0.13 -15.39
N ARG A 40 -3.93 0.34 -15.16
CA ARG A 40 -3.51 0.92 -13.89
C ARG A 40 -3.19 2.38 -14.10
N VAL A 41 -3.60 3.23 -13.17
CA VAL A 41 -3.04 4.57 -13.07
C VAL A 41 -1.60 4.40 -12.56
N VAL A 42 -0.72 5.34 -12.88
CA VAL A 42 0.62 5.46 -12.32
C VAL A 42 0.78 6.92 -11.94
N PHE A 43 1.12 7.17 -10.68
CA PHE A 43 1.43 8.50 -10.19
C PHE A 43 2.94 8.69 -10.18
N ASP A 44 3.40 9.78 -10.78
CA ASP A 44 4.83 10.05 -10.94
C ASP A 44 5.28 11.17 -9.97
N GLY A 45 5.72 10.76 -8.78
CA GLY A 45 6.30 11.68 -7.79
C GLY A 45 7.71 12.16 -8.15
N SER A 46 8.34 11.56 -9.15
CA SER A 46 9.71 11.88 -9.60
C SER A 46 9.72 12.88 -10.76
N CYS A 47 8.56 13.17 -11.35
CA CYS A 47 8.40 14.20 -12.35
C CYS A 47 8.83 15.56 -11.78
N LYS A 48 9.83 16.17 -12.40
CA LYS A 48 10.33 17.48 -11.99
C LYS A 48 9.36 18.56 -12.45
N SER A 49 9.03 19.48 -11.54
CA SER A 49 8.50 20.78 -11.94
C SER A 49 9.67 21.71 -12.32
N ASN A 50 9.45 23.03 -12.35
CA ASN A 50 10.46 24.03 -12.68
C ASN A 50 11.74 23.97 -11.80
N SER A 51 11.73 23.23 -10.70
CA SER A 51 12.90 23.01 -9.83
C SER A 51 13.01 21.55 -9.37
N ASN A 52 12.14 21.16 -8.45
CA ASN A 52 12.19 19.87 -7.75
C ASN A 52 11.02 18.96 -8.14
N SER A 53 11.22 17.66 -7.94
CA SER A 53 10.15 16.67 -7.91
C SER A 53 9.60 16.54 -6.48
N LEU A 54 8.40 16.01 -6.32
CA LEU A 54 7.87 15.72 -4.98
C LEU A 54 8.80 14.76 -4.22
N ASN A 55 9.29 13.73 -4.90
CA ASN A 55 10.16 12.71 -4.32
C ASN A 55 11.52 13.24 -3.88
N SER A 56 12.04 14.30 -4.49
CA SER A 56 13.28 14.95 -4.04
C SER A 56 13.12 15.78 -2.75
N VAL A 57 11.88 16.08 -2.34
CA VAL A 57 11.59 16.91 -1.16
C VAL A 57 11.02 16.07 -0.02
N LEU A 58 10.30 14.99 -0.32
CA LEU A 58 9.75 14.09 0.69
C LEU A 58 10.84 13.32 1.45
N GLY A 59 10.67 13.20 2.76
CA GLY A 59 11.47 12.28 3.57
C GLY A 59 11.12 10.83 3.22
N VAL A 60 12.11 10.06 2.78
CA VAL A 60 11.94 8.64 2.39
C VAL A 60 11.52 7.78 3.59
N GLY A 61 12.02 8.10 4.78
CA GLY A 61 11.89 7.26 5.97
C GLY A 61 12.95 6.15 6.01
N GLN A 62 12.98 5.41 7.12
CA GLN A 62 13.92 4.30 7.30
C GLN A 62 13.42 3.03 6.59
N ILE A 63 14.34 2.14 6.23
CA ILE A 63 14.00 0.82 5.70
C ILE A 63 13.58 -0.05 6.88
N LEU A 64 12.32 -0.48 6.88
CA LEU A 64 11.72 -1.35 7.90
C LEU A 64 11.45 -2.77 7.39
N GLN A 65 11.54 -2.98 6.08
CA GLN A 65 11.27 -4.27 5.48
C GLN A 65 12.36 -5.25 5.91
N PRO A 66 12.00 -6.52 6.19
CA PRO A 66 13.00 -7.56 6.35
C PRO A 66 13.83 -7.69 5.07
N ASP A 67 15.08 -8.10 5.25
CA ASP A 67 15.95 -8.44 4.12
C ASP A 67 15.31 -9.57 3.30
N ILE A 68 15.20 -9.37 1.99
CA ILE A 68 14.52 -10.30 1.09
C ILE A 68 15.21 -11.66 1.07
N PHE A 69 16.55 -11.70 1.17
CA PHE A 69 17.28 -12.95 1.20
C PHE A 69 16.95 -13.75 2.47
N THR A 70 16.96 -13.08 3.63
CA THR A 70 16.57 -13.67 4.92
C THR A 70 15.14 -14.20 4.88
N LEU A 71 14.21 -13.45 4.29
CA LEU A 71 12.81 -13.87 4.11
C LEU A 71 12.73 -15.14 3.25
N LEU A 72 13.43 -15.17 2.11
CA LEU A 72 13.43 -16.32 1.20
C LEU A 72 14.08 -17.57 1.80
N VAL A 73 15.08 -17.41 2.66
CA VAL A 73 15.70 -18.53 3.38
C VAL A 73 14.71 -19.10 4.38
N ARG A 74 14.07 -18.26 5.20
CA ARG A 74 13.05 -18.70 6.19
C ARG A 74 11.87 -19.39 5.55
N PHE A 75 11.39 -18.84 4.45
CA PHE A 75 10.31 -19.41 3.64
C PHE A 75 10.61 -20.80 3.09
N ARG A 76 11.86 -21.30 3.17
CA ARG A 76 12.23 -22.66 2.72
C ARG A 76 12.59 -23.61 3.85
N VAL A 77 12.44 -23.19 5.12
CA VAL A 77 12.87 -23.97 6.28
C VAL A 77 11.91 -25.12 6.58
N ASN A 78 10.60 -24.91 6.42
CA ASN A 78 9.60 -25.91 6.77
C ASN A 78 9.11 -26.70 5.54
N LYS A 79 8.18 -27.64 5.78
CA LYS A 79 7.68 -28.56 4.76
C LYS A 79 6.58 -27.97 3.90
N ILE A 80 5.89 -26.96 4.41
CA ILE A 80 4.72 -26.35 3.78
C ILE A 80 4.97 -24.86 3.74
N ASP A 81 4.98 -24.33 2.53
CA ASP A 81 5.24 -22.93 2.26
C ASP A 81 4.00 -22.35 1.59
N PHE A 82 3.59 -21.15 1.98
CA PHE A 82 2.41 -20.52 1.42
C PHE A 82 2.50 -19.00 1.48
N MET A 83 1.84 -18.35 0.54
CA MET A 83 1.93 -16.90 0.35
C MET A 83 0.56 -16.27 0.18
N ALA A 84 0.47 -14.97 0.49
CA ALA A 84 -0.70 -14.15 0.20
C ALA A 84 -0.30 -12.72 -0.16
N ASP A 85 -1.24 -11.98 -0.74
CA ASP A 85 -1.10 -10.57 -1.12
C ASP A 85 -2.07 -9.72 -0.30
N ILE A 86 -1.62 -8.57 0.24
CA ILE A 86 -2.50 -7.59 0.87
C ILE A 86 -3.19 -6.75 -0.21
N LYS A 87 -4.51 -6.89 -0.30
CA LYS A 87 -5.32 -6.21 -1.30
C LYS A 87 -5.17 -4.69 -1.25
N GLN A 88 -4.48 -4.15 -2.26
CA GLN A 88 -4.32 -2.71 -2.46
C GLN A 88 -3.70 -2.02 -1.22
N MET A 89 -2.68 -2.63 -0.59
CA MET A 89 -2.11 -2.21 0.70
C MET A 89 -2.01 -0.69 0.91
N TYR A 90 -1.34 0.03 0.01
CA TYR A 90 -1.18 1.49 0.12
C TYR A 90 -2.51 2.26 0.18
N ARG A 91 -3.53 1.76 -0.52
CA ARG A 91 -4.86 2.38 -0.57
C ARG A 91 -5.69 2.11 0.69
N GLN A 92 -5.25 1.23 1.59
CA GLN A 92 -5.92 1.01 2.88
C GLN A 92 -5.45 1.99 3.97
N LEU A 93 -4.44 2.82 3.66
CA LEU A 93 -3.79 3.68 4.62
C LEU A 93 -4.11 5.13 4.32
N LEU A 94 -4.79 5.81 5.25
CA LEU A 94 -5.13 7.23 5.10
C LEU A 94 -3.90 8.11 5.32
N ILE A 95 -3.78 9.14 4.49
CA ILE A 95 -2.83 10.23 4.69
C ILE A 95 -3.50 11.28 5.57
N ASN A 96 -2.74 11.83 6.52
CA ASN A 96 -3.21 12.95 7.34
C ASN A 96 -3.76 14.06 6.42
N PRO A 97 -5.00 14.54 6.64
CA PRO A 97 -5.64 15.59 5.85
C PRO A 97 -4.73 16.78 5.50
N ASP A 98 -3.85 17.19 6.42
CA ASP A 98 -2.93 18.31 6.24
C ASP A 98 -1.95 18.11 5.08
N TYR A 99 -1.60 16.85 4.78
CA TYR A 99 -0.65 16.50 3.71
C TYR A 99 -1.35 16.07 2.40
N GLN A 100 -2.68 15.94 2.37
CA GLN A 100 -3.40 15.52 1.16
C GLN A 100 -3.29 16.56 0.02
N ASN A 101 -3.02 17.82 0.36
CA ASN A 101 -2.74 18.89 -0.61
C ASN A 101 -1.45 18.69 -1.42
N LEU A 102 -0.56 17.78 -1.00
CA LEU A 102 0.64 17.38 -1.74
C LEU A 102 0.37 16.24 -2.75
N GLN A 103 -0.84 15.71 -2.78
CA GLN A 103 -1.26 14.60 -3.65
C GLN A 103 -2.48 15.00 -4.48
N LYS A 104 -2.49 16.25 -4.99
CA LYS A 104 -3.55 16.74 -5.87
C LYS A 104 -3.38 16.14 -7.27
N ILE A 105 -4.49 15.96 -7.97
CA ILE A 105 -4.50 15.48 -9.36
C ILE A 105 -5.58 16.21 -10.15
N VAL A 106 -5.40 16.27 -11.46
CA VAL A 106 -6.41 16.77 -12.41
C VAL A 106 -7.04 15.60 -13.16
N TRP A 107 -8.36 15.52 -13.22
CA TRP A 107 -9.04 14.42 -13.93
C TRP A 107 -10.33 14.89 -14.60
N ARG A 108 -10.60 14.33 -15.79
CA ARG A 108 -11.86 14.45 -16.51
C ARG A 108 -12.34 13.07 -16.97
N LYS A 109 -13.66 12.86 -17.02
CA LYS A 109 -14.26 11.57 -17.38
C LYS A 109 -14.19 11.28 -18.88
N SER A 110 -14.32 12.31 -19.70
CA SER A 110 -14.24 12.26 -21.17
C SER A 110 -13.57 13.53 -21.69
N LEU A 111 -13.25 13.58 -22.98
CA LEU A 111 -12.63 14.75 -23.62
C LEU A 111 -13.52 15.99 -23.51
N ASP A 112 -14.84 15.81 -23.58
CA ASP A 112 -15.85 16.88 -23.52
C ASP A 112 -16.17 17.31 -22.08
N SER A 113 -15.69 16.57 -21.08
CA SER A 113 -15.89 16.93 -19.68
C SER A 113 -14.89 17.97 -19.20
N ASN A 114 -15.35 18.91 -18.38
CA ASN A 114 -14.48 19.85 -17.68
C ASN A 114 -13.43 19.10 -16.85
N ILE A 115 -12.20 19.62 -16.88
CA ILE A 115 -11.12 19.18 -15.99
C ILE A 115 -11.48 19.58 -14.57
N LYS A 116 -11.36 18.64 -13.64
CA LYS A 116 -11.62 18.86 -12.21
C LYS A 116 -10.39 18.48 -11.39
N GLU A 117 -10.23 19.17 -10.27
CA GLU A 117 -9.18 18.87 -9.30
C GLU A 117 -9.68 17.91 -8.22
N TYR A 118 -8.82 16.98 -7.83
CA TYR A 118 -9.07 16.04 -6.75
C TYR A 118 -7.86 15.94 -5.84
N LYS A 119 -8.08 15.52 -4.60
CA LYS A 119 -7.04 15.11 -3.64
C LYS A 119 -7.08 13.60 -3.48
N LEU A 120 -5.92 12.95 -3.46
CA LEU A 120 -5.81 11.56 -3.02
C LEU A 120 -5.75 11.51 -1.50
N SER A 121 -6.54 10.64 -0.89
CA SER A 121 -6.71 10.59 0.56
C SER A 121 -5.92 9.46 1.24
N THR A 122 -5.35 8.56 0.44
CA THR A 122 -4.60 7.40 0.91
C THR A 122 -3.13 7.51 0.53
N VAL A 123 -2.27 6.65 1.07
CA VAL A 123 -0.87 6.56 0.64
C VAL A 123 -0.84 6.27 -0.86
N THR A 124 -0.16 7.12 -1.61
CA THR A 124 -0.05 7.02 -3.07
C THR A 124 1.27 6.35 -3.44
N TYR A 125 1.21 5.19 -4.09
CA TYR A 125 2.41 4.54 -4.63
C TYR A 125 3.06 5.44 -5.68
N GLY A 126 4.39 5.37 -5.79
CA GLY A 126 5.18 6.26 -6.64
C GLY A 126 5.70 7.51 -5.89
N THR A 127 5.27 7.73 -4.65
CA THR A 127 5.91 8.71 -3.75
C THR A 127 7.07 8.06 -2.98
N ALA A 128 8.11 8.83 -2.67
CA ALA A 128 9.33 8.33 -2.04
C ALA A 128 9.07 7.75 -0.63
N SER A 129 8.11 8.30 0.10
CA SER A 129 7.77 7.89 1.46
C SER A 129 6.78 6.72 1.54
N ALA A 130 6.12 6.36 0.42
CA ALA A 130 5.06 5.35 0.43
C ALA A 130 5.50 3.99 1.01
N PRO A 131 6.68 3.43 0.67
CA PRO A 131 7.12 2.16 1.23
C PRO A 131 7.27 2.20 2.75
N PHE A 132 7.94 3.24 3.27
CA PHE A 132 8.11 3.42 4.71
C PHE A 132 6.76 3.58 5.42
N LEU A 133 5.88 4.45 4.93
CA LEU A 133 4.58 4.70 5.54
C LEU A 133 3.77 3.40 5.64
N ALA A 134 3.75 2.60 4.57
CA ALA A 134 2.97 1.38 4.56
C ALA A 134 3.54 0.27 5.46
N THR A 135 4.85 0.06 5.42
CA THR A 135 5.52 -0.90 6.31
C THR A 135 5.45 -0.46 7.77
N ARG A 136 5.56 0.85 8.07
CA ARG A 136 5.46 1.36 9.45
C ARG A 136 4.07 1.12 10.05
N CYS A 137 3.00 1.19 9.26
CA CYS A 137 1.65 0.83 9.70
C CYS A 137 1.55 -0.66 10.06
N LEU A 138 2.07 -1.56 9.23
CA LEU A 138 2.14 -2.99 9.54
C LEU A 138 2.94 -3.27 10.81
N HIS A 139 4.09 -2.62 10.97
CA HIS A 139 4.87 -2.65 12.22
C HIS A 139 4.07 -2.14 13.41
N GLN A 140 3.26 -1.08 13.27
CA GLN A 140 2.42 -0.63 14.37
C GLN A 140 1.38 -1.68 14.76
N ILE A 141 0.72 -2.30 13.77
CA ILE A 141 -0.28 -3.35 14.00
C ILE A 141 0.35 -4.52 14.78
N SER A 142 1.57 -4.93 14.41
CA SER A 142 2.27 -5.97 15.16
C SER A 142 2.57 -5.56 16.61
N LEU A 143 3.01 -4.33 16.85
CA LEU A 143 3.35 -3.84 18.19
C LEU A 143 2.10 -3.75 19.08
N ASP A 144 0.99 -3.27 18.52
CA ASP A 144 -0.30 -3.20 19.19
C ASP A 144 -0.81 -4.60 19.60
N PHE A 145 -0.52 -5.63 18.78
CA PHE A 145 -0.98 -7.00 18.99
C PHE A 145 0.00 -7.88 19.79
N LYS A 146 1.23 -7.41 19.99
CA LYS A 146 2.28 -8.14 20.71
C LYS A 146 1.87 -8.60 22.12
N PRO A 147 1.11 -7.82 22.93
CA PRO A 147 0.66 -8.28 24.25
C PRO A 147 -0.28 -9.49 24.20
N GLN A 148 -1.07 -9.64 23.13
CA GLN A 148 -2.04 -10.74 22.97
C GLN A 148 -1.38 -11.97 22.36
N ASN A 149 -0.52 -11.79 21.36
CA ASN A 149 0.19 -12.89 20.72
C ASN A 149 1.57 -12.43 20.20
N PRO A 150 2.64 -12.66 20.97
CA PRO A 150 4.00 -12.29 20.57
C PRO A 150 4.49 -13.01 19.31
N GLU A 151 4.07 -14.26 19.10
CA GLU A 151 4.46 -15.08 17.95
C GLU A 151 3.88 -14.49 16.67
N LEU A 152 2.58 -14.18 16.68
CA LEU A 152 1.90 -13.63 15.52
C LEU A 152 2.35 -12.19 15.20
N SER A 153 2.65 -11.40 16.24
CA SER A 153 3.35 -10.12 16.08
C SER A 153 4.70 -10.30 15.37
N ASN A 154 5.49 -11.30 15.76
CA ASN A 154 6.79 -11.56 15.14
C ASN A 154 6.66 -11.98 13.67
N ILE A 155 5.60 -12.74 13.34
CA ILE A 155 5.29 -13.12 11.96
C ILE A 155 4.96 -11.88 11.13
N ILE A 156 4.03 -11.02 11.57
CA ILE A 156 3.66 -9.80 10.83
C ILE A 156 4.88 -8.89 10.59
N GLN A 157 5.81 -8.79 11.54
CA GLN A 157 7.01 -7.97 11.40
C GLN A 157 8.01 -8.50 10.38
N ASN A 158 8.14 -9.82 10.26
CA ASN A 158 9.27 -10.44 9.58
C ASN A 158 8.91 -11.28 8.36
N SER A 159 7.63 -11.52 8.10
CA SER A 159 7.14 -12.36 7.01
C SER A 159 6.52 -11.57 5.85
N LEU A 160 6.52 -10.24 5.92
CA LEU A 160 5.98 -9.36 4.87
C LEU A 160 7.11 -8.67 4.09
N TYR A 161 7.09 -8.80 2.78
CA TYR A 161 7.85 -7.96 1.86
C TYR A 161 6.90 -7.05 1.10
N MET A 162 6.79 -5.80 1.56
CA MET A 162 5.74 -4.88 1.11
C MET A 162 4.34 -5.49 1.31
N ASP A 163 3.59 -5.72 0.23
CA ASP A 163 2.25 -6.31 0.21
C ASP A 163 2.26 -7.85 0.14
N ASP A 164 3.41 -8.48 -0.12
CA ASP A 164 3.54 -9.93 -0.22
C ASP A 164 3.87 -10.55 1.16
N LEU A 165 3.01 -11.46 1.61
CA LEU A 165 3.16 -12.26 2.82
C LEU A 165 3.74 -13.63 2.45
N MET A 166 4.84 -14.02 3.10
CA MET A 166 5.53 -15.28 2.88
C MET A 166 5.63 -16.04 4.20
N LEU A 167 5.05 -17.24 4.23
CA LEU A 167 4.91 -18.03 5.44
C LEU A 167 5.31 -19.48 5.22
N GLU A 168 5.69 -20.10 6.32
CA GLU A 168 6.15 -21.47 6.39
C GLU A 168 5.49 -22.16 7.60
N ALA A 169 5.17 -23.46 7.48
CA ALA A 169 4.58 -24.26 8.56
C ALA A 169 5.04 -25.72 8.54
N SER A 170 5.11 -26.35 9.71
CA SER A 170 5.53 -27.75 9.86
C SER A 170 4.45 -28.75 9.47
N SER A 171 3.16 -28.33 9.48
CA SER A 171 2.01 -29.16 9.15
C SER A 171 0.85 -28.36 8.53
N ASN A 172 -0.03 -29.04 7.79
CA ASN A 172 -1.21 -28.40 7.18
C ASN A 172 -2.13 -27.78 8.25
N ARG A 173 -2.21 -28.42 9.43
CA ARG A 173 -3.02 -27.93 10.54
C ARG A 173 -2.49 -26.58 11.06
N GLU A 174 -1.18 -26.47 11.23
CA GLU A 174 -0.52 -25.23 11.64
C GLU A 174 -0.72 -24.13 10.60
N ALA A 175 -0.53 -24.45 9.32
CA ALA A 175 -0.77 -23.51 8.23
C ALA A 175 -2.20 -22.92 8.26
N ILE A 176 -3.22 -23.77 8.41
CA ILE A 176 -4.63 -23.34 8.48
C ILE A 176 -4.89 -22.41 9.67
N ILE A 177 -4.36 -22.75 10.85
CA ILE A 177 -4.51 -21.93 12.06
C ILE A 177 -3.86 -20.57 11.85
N LEU A 178 -2.64 -20.55 11.30
CA LEU A 178 -1.90 -19.32 11.06
C LEU A 178 -2.60 -18.41 10.04
N ILE A 179 -3.12 -18.99 8.95
CA ILE A 179 -3.91 -18.28 7.94
C ILE A 179 -5.12 -17.61 8.58
N GLN A 180 -5.90 -18.35 9.37
CA GLN A 180 -7.11 -17.82 10.01
C GLN A 180 -6.78 -16.67 10.96
N ALA A 181 -5.76 -16.84 11.80
CA ALA A 181 -5.35 -15.81 12.76
C ALA A 181 -4.85 -14.53 12.07
N LEU A 182 -4.09 -14.66 10.97
CA LEU A 182 -3.60 -13.52 10.20
C LEU A 182 -4.73 -12.78 9.48
N ILE A 183 -5.67 -13.52 8.88
CA ILE A 183 -6.86 -12.93 8.27
C ILE A 183 -7.63 -12.12 9.30
N GLU A 184 -7.91 -12.69 10.47
CA GLU A 184 -8.68 -12.04 11.53
C GLU A 184 -8.05 -10.70 11.97
N ILE A 185 -6.75 -10.70 12.26
CA ILE A 185 -6.06 -9.50 12.76
C ILE A 185 -5.96 -8.42 11.70
N LEU A 186 -5.60 -8.79 10.48
CA LEU A 186 -5.39 -7.81 9.41
C LEU A 186 -6.73 -7.28 8.87
N ASP A 187 -7.76 -8.12 8.78
CA ASP A 187 -9.12 -7.68 8.41
C ASP A 187 -9.70 -6.70 9.43
N ALA A 188 -9.47 -6.93 10.73
CA ALA A 188 -9.87 -6.00 11.78
C ALA A 188 -9.22 -4.60 11.64
N ARG A 189 -8.14 -4.48 10.85
CA ARG A 189 -7.45 -3.23 10.54
C ARG A 189 -7.63 -2.78 9.08
N GLY A 190 -8.52 -3.41 8.32
CA GLY A 190 -8.82 -3.08 6.92
C GLY A 190 -7.79 -3.60 5.91
N LEU A 191 -6.87 -4.46 6.33
CA LEU A 191 -5.82 -5.05 5.48
C LEU A 191 -6.22 -6.46 5.05
N HIS A 192 -6.92 -6.54 3.93
CA HIS A 192 -7.47 -7.82 3.46
C HIS A 192 -6.44 -8.68 2.73
N LEU A 193 -6.13 -9.86 3.28
CA LEU A 193 -5.32 -10.88 2.61
C LEU A 193 -6.10 -11.56 1.48
N ARG A 194 -5.44 -11.86 0.38
CA ARG A 194 -6.04 -12.56 -0.77
C ARG A 194 -5.01 -13.36 -1.55
N LYS A 195 -5.50 -14.13 -2.53
CA LYS A 195 -4.69 -14.91 -3.48
C LYS A 195 -3.72 -15.84 -2.76
N TRP A 196 -4.24 -16.77 -1.97
CA TRP A 196 -3.40 -17.75 -1.32
C TRP A 196 -2.73 -18.67 -2.36
N TRP A 197 -1.40 -18.75 -2.29
CA TRP A 197 -0.59 -19.71 -3.02
C TRP A 197 -0.08 -20.75 -2.03
N PHE A 198 -0.17 -22.02 -2.38
CA PHE A 198 0.27 -23.19 -1.61
C PHE A 198 1.18 -24.06 -2.48
#